data_AF-A0A418Y6V9-F1
#
_entry.id   AF-A0A418Y6V9-F1
#
_cell.length_a   1.000
_cell.length_b   1.000
_cell.length_c   1.000
_cell.angle_alpha   90.00
_cell.angle_beta   90.00
_cell.angle_gamma   90.00
#
_symmetry.space_group_name_H-M   'P 1'
#
loop_
_entity.id
_entity.type
_entity.pdbx_description
1 polymer ?
#
loop_
_entity_poly.entity_id
_entity_poly.type
_entity_poly.pdbx_seq_one_letter_code
_entity_poly.pdbx_strand_id
1 'polypeptide(L)'
;MLSTLERIDPHSDRIDVLVDLVDQLRPRNPHNTLYATERVRLLCQLLKGNPAQASALRGYMTRLLQSRRHASLYTDIGILSNDGFFTELKTRFAYRFLPPALGNTYLAEAIDQVLFVETDYQWVNAVPAGHWLELFDIVSHAAPLADAPPADVRQTTVLGMLEAIRTLSCRVTALGLEPRLIRSQPDIEDFDSPFLMQNIEVNDYLDGYAQLLAGAEVELEDAKHLLVMLDQCDAVVAKIRRNAMSQGTSVALTYLLVALSQSIDRLRKLLFLVDVSGDLPSAPTLELETIVSDMETATSAPVTPHRAAAIALAHELVEAHNNKYAVRDLLADNIDLGVTGFLAIGTVNLVVSFGLALWVALRARKIHFDHGIQLLKSLGRRFLATPIQFFIGPRDTAPDTSGIESRVTK
;
A
#
# COMPACT_ATOMS: atom_id res chain seq x y z
N MET A 1 -0.18 11.23 28.90
CA MET A 1 -0.33 9.80 28.53
C MET A 1 -1.25 9.12 29.50
N LEU A 2 -0.93 9.14 30.80
CA LEU A 2 -1.85 8.67 31.85
C LEU A 2 -3.26 9.29 31.74
N SER A 3 -3.34 10.62 31.59
CA SER A 3 -4.60 11.35 31.38
C SER A 3 -5.39 10.91 30.13
N THR A 4 -4.71 10.37 29.11
CA THR A 4 -5.36 9.83 27.91
C THR A 4 -5.84 8.41 28.17
N LEU A 5 -5.06 7.60 28.89
CA LEU A 5 -5.47 6.26 29.34
C LEU A 5 -6.71 6.33 30.25
N GLU A 6 -6.80 7.35 31.12
CA GLU A 6 -7.96 7.60 31.99
C GLU A 6 -9.23 7.98 31.21
N ARG A 7 -9.08 8.51 29.99
CA ARG A 7 -10.19 8.83 29.09
C ARG A 7 -10.68 7.64 28.27
N ILE A 8 -9.98 6.50 28.31
CA ILE A 8 -10.39 5.31 27.55
C ILE A 8 -11.67 4.76 28.16
N ASP A 9 -12.75 4.85 27.38
CA ASP A 9 -13.98 4.11 27.64
C ASP A 9 -13.90 2.75 26.93
N PRO A 10 -13.85 1.62 27.67
CA PRO A 10 -13.77 0.29 27.07
C PRO A 10 -14.99 -0.11 26.23
N HIS A 11 -16.10 0.60 26.35
CA HIS A 11 -17.32 0.33 25.59
C HIS A 11 -17.44 1.21 24.34
N SER A 12 -16.52 2.16 24.14
CA SER A 12 -16.48 3.01 22.96
C SER A 12 -15.64 2.40 21.84
N ASP A 13 -15.98 2.70 20.60
CA ASP A 13 -15.17 2.44 19.40
C ASP A 13 -14.70 3.73 18.70
N ARG A 14 -14.91 4.86 19.37
CA ARG A 14 -14.49 6.17 18.88
C ARG A 14 -12.96 6.25 18.81
N ILE A 15 -12.46 6.68 17.66
CA ILE A 15 -11.03 6.64 17.37
C ILE A 15 -10.22 7.77 18.03
N ASP A 16 -10.88 8.86 18.47
CA ASP A 16 -10.19 10.08 18.92
C ASP A 16 -9.22 9.85 20.08
N VAL A 17 -9.56 8.98 21.03
CA VAL A 17 -8.67 8.66 22.16
C VAL A 17 -7.44 7.87 21.69
N LEU A 18 -7.59 7.00 20.68
CA LEU A 18 -6.44 6.29 20.09
C LEU A 18 -5.55 7.24 19.31
N VAL A 19 -6.12 8.20 18.57
CA VAL A 19 -5.36 9.25 17.89
C VAL A 19 -4.56 10.06 18.90
N ASP A 20 -5.18 10.52 20.00
CA ASP A 20 -4.51 11.25 21.08
C ASP A 20 -3.39 10.43 21.75
N LEU A 21 -3.58 9.11 21.87
CA LEU A 21 -2.59 8.21 22.45
C LEU A 21 -1.39 8.03 21.52
N VAL A 22 -1.62 7.78 20.23
CA VAL A 22 -0.55 7.60 19.23
C VAL A 22 0.18 8.91 18.95
N ASP A 23 -0.50 10.05 18.96
CA ASP A 23 0.16 11.36 18.84
C ASP A 23 1.16 11.62 19.97
N GLN A 24 0.92 11.04 21.14
CA GLN A 24 1.86 11.10 22.24
C GLN A 24 3.06 10.17 22.09
N LEU A 25 3.00 9.15 21.23
CA LEU A 25 4.13 8.29 20.86
C LEU A 25 4.94 8.92 19.72
N ARG A 26 4.26 9.64 18.82
CA ARG A 26 4.84 10.29 17.64
C ARG A 26 5.90 11.34 18.02
N PRO A 27 7.13 11.23 17.48
CA PRO A 27 8.15 12.26 17.65
C PRO A 27 7.86 13.48 16.77
N ARG A 28 8.19 14.68 17.25
CA ARG A 28 8.11 15.91 16.43
C ARG A 28 9.05 15.89 15.23
N ASN A 29 10.21 15.24 15.37
CA ASN A 29 11.14 14.97 14.27
C ASN A 29 11.09 13.47 13.97
N PRO A 30 10.70 13.05 12.75
CA PRO A 30 10.59 11.63 12.37
C PRO A 30 11.88 10.82 12.61
N HIS A 31 13.05 11.46 12.56
CA HIS A 31 14.33 10.81 12.77
C HIS A 31 14.67 10.58 14.25
N ASN A 32 13.85 11.07 15.19
CA ASN A 32 14.07 10.88 16.62
C ASN A 32 13.50 9.53 17.08
N THR A 33 14.18 8.46 16.66
CA THR A 33 13.82 7.07 16.95
C THR A 33 13.85 6.75 18.44
N LEU A 34 14.80 7.35 19.17
CA LEU A 34 14.93 7.20 20.63
C LEU A 34 13.69 7.73 21.36
N TYR A 35 13.14 8.88 20.94
CA TYR A 35 11.93 9.40 21.55
C TYR A 35 10.77 8.42 21.44
N ALA A 36 10.48 7.93 20.24
CA ALA A 36 9.37 6.98 20.04
C ALA A 36 9.55 5.72 20.87
N THR A 37 10.78 5.18 20.89
CA THR A 37 11.14 4.00 21.67
C THR A 37 10.87 4.22 23.17
N GLU A 38 11.35 5.32 23.74
CA GLU A 38 11.13 5.64 25.15
C GLU A 38 9.65 5.87 25.48
N ARG A 39 8.87 6.41 24.55
CA ARG A 39 7.43 6.62 24.74
C ARG A 39 6.64 5.32 24.74
N VAL A 40 6.99 4.37 23.86
CA VAL A 40 6.40 3.02 23.86
C VAL A 40 6.78 2.29 25.16
N ARG A 41 8.05 2.35 25.59
CA ARG A 41 8.48 1.77 26.87
C ARG A 41 7.75 2.38 28.07
N LEU A 42 7.57 3.70 28.09
CA LEU A 42 6.79 4.39 29.11
C LEU A 42 5.33 3.93 29.12
N LEU A 43 4.72 3.72 27.94
CA LEU A 43 3.36 3.19 27.84
C LEU A 43 3.26 1.79 28.45
N CYS A 44 4.20 0.90 28.12
CA CYS A 44 4.30 -0.42 28.73
C CYS A 44 4.40 -0.32 30.26
N GLN A 45 5.25 0.57 30.79
CA GLN A 45 5.41 0.77 32.23
C GLN A 45 4.13 1.28 32.91
N LEU A 46 3.44 2.25 32.31
CA LEU A 46 2.18 2.78 32.86
C LEU A 46 1.10 1.70 32.91
N LEU A 47 0.96 0.89 31.86
CA LEU A 47 -0.03 -0.19 31.79
C LEU A 47 0.27 -1.31 32.78
N LYS A 48 1.55 -1.69 32.94
CA LYS A 48 1.97 -2.65 33.98
C LYS A 48 1.67 -2.14 35.40
N GLY A 49 1.85 -0.83 35.64
CA GLY A 49 1.55 -0.21 36.93
C GLY A 49 0.05 -0.02 37.21
N ASN A 50 -0.81 -0.06 36.18
CA ASN A 50 -2.25 0.20 36.29
C ASN A 50 -3.06 -0.88 35.57
N PRO A 51 -3.28 -2.07 36.18
CA PRO A 51 -4.00 -3.18 35.55
C PRO A 51 -5.42 -2.81 35.06
N ALA A 52 -6.11 -1.92 35.78
CA ALA A 52 -7.43 -1.43 35.37
C ALA A 52 -7.39 -0.67 34.03
N GLN A 53 -6.33 0.12 33.79
CA GLN A 53 -6.14 0.81 32.52
C GLN A 53 -5.76 -0.16 31.40
N ALA A 54 -4.96 -1.20 31.68
CA ALA A 54 -4.66 -2.25 30.72
C ALA A 54 -5.93 -3.01 30.30
N SER A 55 -6.80 -3.36 31.26
CA SER A 55 -8.11 -3.97 30.99
C SER A 55 -9.04 -3.05 30.19
N ALA A 56 -9.08 -1.76 30.52
CA ALA A 56 -9.87 -0.78 29.77
C ALA A 56 -9.37 -0.64 28.32
N LEU A 57 -8.05 -0.52 28.11
CA LEU A 57 -7.44 -0.48 26.79
C LEU A 57 -7.69 -1.78 26.01
N ARG A 58 -7.62 -2.95 26.66
CA ARG A 58 -7.97 -4.24 26.04
C ARG A 58 -9.42 -4.23 25.52
N GLY A 59 -10.37 -3.81 26.36
CA GLY A 59 -11.79 -3.74 26.00
C GLY A 59 -12.04 -2.78 24.83
N TYR A 60 -11.44 -1.59 24.91
CA TYR A 60 -11.51 -0.57 23.85
C TYR A 60 -10.94 -1.09 22.53
N MET A 61 -9.72 -1.64 22.52
CA MET A 61 -9.08 -2.17 21.31
C MET A 61 -9.87 -3.34 20.72
N THR A 62 -10.40 -4.22 21.58
CA THR A 62 -11.26 -5.34 21.17
C THR A 62 -12.48 -4.82 20.43
N ARG A 63 -13.18 -3.84 21.00
CA ARG A 63 -14.38 -3.25 20.40
C ARG A 63 -14.07 -2.50 19.11
N LEU A 64 -12.98 -1.73 19.07
CA LEU A 64 -12.52 -0.99 17.90
C LEU A 64 -12.24 -1.94 16.72
N LEU A 65 -11.56 -3.06 16.98
CA LEU A 65 -11.28 -4.08 15.97
C LEU A 65 -12.54 -4.82 15.53
N GLN A 66 -13.48 -5.10 16.45
CA GLN A 66 -14.72 -5.80 16.12
C GLN A 66 -15.75 -4.94 15.39
N SER A 67 -15.74 -3.62 15.58
CA SER A 67 -16.70 -2.73 14.93
C SER A 67 -16.34 -2.37 13.48
N ARG A 68 -15.16 -2.78 13.00
CA ARG A 68 -14.63 -2.42 11.69
C ARG A 68 -14.39 -3.63 10.80
N ARG A 69 -14.54 -3.44 9.48
CA ARG A 69 -14.23 -4.45 8.46
C ARG A 69 -12.73 -4.53 8.23
N HIS A 70 -12.20 -5.75 8.23
CA HIS A 70 -10.76 -6.01 8.17
C HIS A 70 -10.23 -6.22 6.75
N ALA A 71 -11.01 -6.81 5.84
CA ALA A 71 -10.50 -7.30 4.57
C ALA A 71 -9.71 -6.26 3.76
N SER A 72 -10.24 -5.03 3.63
CA SER A 72 -9.60 -3.94 2.87
C SER A 72 -8.21 -3.55 3.39
N LEU A 73 -7.95 -3.73 4.69
CA LEU A 73 -6.63 -3.50 5.28
C LEU A 73 -5.58 -4.40 4.61
N TYR A 74 -5.95 -5.65 4.35
CA TYR A 74 -5.04 -6.67 3.84
C TYR A 74 -5.04 -6.76 2.31
N THR A 75 -6.10 -6.29 1.62
CA THR A 75 -6.23 -6.37 0.15
C THR A 75 -5.77 -5.12 -0.61
N ASP A 76 -5.93 -3.94 -0.01
CA ASP A 76 -5.82 -2.67 -0.75
C ASP A 76 -4.57 -1.88 -0.38
N ILE A 77 -4.12 -1.95 0.88
CA ILE A 77 -2.94 -1.21 1.33
C ILE A 77 -1.68 -1.86 0.77
N GLY A 78 -0.89 -1.06 0.03
CA GLY A 78 0.39 -1.51 -0.53
C GLY A 78 0.30 -2.36 -1.79
N ILE A 79 -0.91 -2.54 -2.33
CA ILE A 79 -1.13 -3.31 -3.56
C ILE A 79 -1.68 -2.37 -4.63
N LEU A 80 -1.01 -2.33 -5.78
CA LEU A 80 -1.44 -1.54 -6.94
C LEU A 80 -2.86 -1.91 -7.37
N SER A 81 -3.77 -0.95 -7.57
CA SER A 81 -5.19 -1.16 -7.91
C SER A 81 -5.43 -1.88 -9.25
N ASN A 82 -6.63 -2.41 -9.47
CA ASN A 82 -6.99 -3.05 -10.74
C ASN A 82 -7.32 -2.04 -11.86
N ASP A 83 -7.40 -0.74 -11.56
CA ASP A 83 -7.84 0.29 -12.50
C ASP A 83 -6.78 0.68 -13.55
N GLY A 84 -5.59 0.07 -13.44
CA GLY A 84 -4.45 0.30 -14.31
C GLY A 84 -3.65 1.56 -13.96
N PHE A 85 -2.43 1.63 -14.49
CA PHE A 85 -1.43 2.65 -14.13
C PHE A 85 -1.93 4.11 -14.23
N PHE A 86 -2.57 4.49 -15.33
CA PHE A 86 -2.96 5.89 -15.54
C PHE A 86 -4.11 6.34 -14.64
N THR A 87 -5.06 5.45 -14.36
CA THR A 87 -6.16 5.72 -13.44
C THR A 87 -5.61 5.88 -12.04
N GLU A 88 -4.75 4.96 -11.61
CA GLU A 88 -4.08 5.00 -10.31
C GLU A 88 -3.25 6.30 -10.14
N LEU A 89 -2.45 6.66 -11.16
CA LEU A 89 -1.66 7.88 -11.15
C LEU A 89 -2.54 9.12 -10.95
N LYS A 90 -3.64 9.22 -11.71
CA LYS A 90 -4.60 10.32 -11.59
C LYS A 90 -5.25 10.35 -10.21
N THR A 91 -5.66 9.20 -9.69
CA THR A 91 -6.28 9.07 -8.36
C THR A 91 -5.32 9.50 -7.25
N ARG A 92 -4.06 9.06 -7.28
CA ARG A 92 -3.03 9.47 -6.31
C ARG A 92 -2.77 10.97 -6.36
N PHE A 93 -2.65 11.55 -7.56
CA PHE A 93 -2.52 13.00 -7.70
C PHE A 93 -3.74 13.75 -7.15
N ALA A 94 -4.95 13.29 -7.43
CA ALA A 94 -6.16 13.92 -6.92
C ALA A 94 -6.22 13.87 -5.38
N TYR A 95 -6.00 12.70 -4.79
CA TYR A 95 -6.05 12.49 -3.34
C TYR A 95 -4.86 13.09 -2.59
N ARG A 96 -3.75 13.38 -3.26
CA ARG A 96 -2.67 14.22 -2.71
C ARG A 96 -3.13 15.64 -2.39
N PHE A 97 -4.07 16.20 -3.16
CA PHE A 97 -4.60 17.55 -2.96
C PHE A 97 -5.94 17.57 -2.21
N LEU A 98 -6.79 16.59 -2.47
CA LEU A 98 -8.13 16.46 -1.90
C LEU A 98 -8.31 15.03 -1.36
N PRO A 99 -7.80 14.73 -0.16
CA PRO A 99 -7.97 13.42 0.45
C PRO A 99 -9.45 13.09 0.63
N PRO A 100 -9.86 11.81 0.49
CA PRO A 100 -11.24 11.39 0.73
C PRO A 100 -11.61 11.59 2.20
N ALA A 101 -12.90 11.78 2.47
CA ALA A 101 -13.41 11.81 3.84
C ALA A 101 -13.28 10.41 4.47
N LEU A 102 -12.72 10.35 5.68
CA LEU A 102 -12.48 9.09 6.39
C LEU A 102 -13.72 8.69 7.20
N GLY A 103 -14.11 7.43 7.06
CA GLY A 103 -15.20 6.82 7.81
C GLY A 103 -14.76 6.07 9.08
N ASN A 104 -15.71 5.32 9.63
CA ASN A 104 -15.49 4.39 10.74
C ASN A 104 -15.83 2.94 10.34
N THR A 105 -15.93 2.65 9.05
CA THR A 105 -16.41 1.34 8.57
C THR A 105 -15.26 0.36 8.39
N TYR A 106 -14.12 0.83 7.88
CA TYR A 106 -12.99 -0.03 7.54
C TYR A 106 -11.84 0.17 8.53
N LEU A 107 -11.13 -0.92 8.83
CA LEU A 107 -9.93 -0.85 9.68
C LEU A 107 -8.81 -0.05 9.03
N ALA A 108 -8.71 -0.08 7.69
CA ALA A 108 -7.81 0.78 6.92
C ALA A 108 -8.03 2.28 7.20
N GLU A 109 -9.29 2.72 7.36
CA GLU A 109 -9.62 4.11 7.71
C GLU A 109 -9.22 4.47 9.14
N ALA A 110 -9.16 3.49 10.05
CA ALA A 110 -8.65 3.70 11.40
C ALA A 110 -7.13 3.95 11.37
N ILE A 111 -6.39 3.21 10.53
CA ILE A 111 -4.96 3.48 10.31
C ILE A 111 -4.77 4.89 9.73
N ASP A 112 -5.61 5.30 8.77
CA ASP A 112 -5.60 6.67 8.22
C ASP A 112 -5.76 7.76 9.28
N GLN A 113 -6.63 7.52 10.25
CA GLN A 113 -6.91 8.48 11.31
C GLN A 113 -5.79 8.51 12.36
N VAL A 114 -5.16 7.36 12.64
CA VAL A 114 -4.16 7.19 13.69
C VAL A 114 -2.75 7.57 13.20
N LEU A 115 -2.37 7.16 11.99
CA LEU A 115 -1.06 7.35 11.36
C LEU A 115 -1.13 8.36 10.21
N PHE A 116 -1.80 9.48 10.45
CA PHE A 116 -2.14 10.47 9.44
C PHE A 116 -0.92 11.25 8.86
N VAL A 117 0.27 11.14 9.45
CA VAL A 117 1.46 11.84 8.97
C VAL A 117 2.24 10.93 8.02
N GLU A 118 2.59 11.43 6.82
CA GLU A 118 3.31 10.66 5.77
C GLU A 118 4.64 10.04 6.21
N THR A 119 5.23 10.51 7.31
CA THR A 119 6.48 10.01 7.87
C THR A 119 6.29 9.10 9.08
N ASP A 120 5.06 8.73 9.43
CA ASP A 120 4.77 7.94 10.64
C ASP A 120 5.46 6.57 10.61
N TYR A 121 5.51 5.93 9.44
CA TYR A 121 6.26 4.68 9.25
C TYR A 121 7.72 4.75 9.72
N GLN A 122 8.37 5.92 9.63
CA GLN A 122 9.78 6.06 10.01
C GLN A 122 9.98 5.82 11.51
N TRP A 123 9.12 6.40 12.35
CA TRP A 123 9.25 6.21 13.78
C TRP A 123 8.64 4.88 14.22
N VAL A 124 7.55 4.42 13.58
CA VAL A 124 6.92 3.12 13.89
C VAL A 124 7.91 1.98 13.64
N ASN A 125 8.54 1.95 12.46
CA ASN A 125 9.49 0.92 12.06
C ASN A 125 10.81 1.03 12.83
N ALA A 126 11.16 2.21 13.35
CA ALA A 126 12.37 2.41 14.13
C ALA A 126 12.25 1.99 15.59
N VAL A 127 11.03 1.85 16.13
CA VAL A 127 10.83 1.25 17.46
C VAL A 127 11.15 -0.24 17.35
N PRO A 128 12.06 -0.78 18.18
CA PRO A 128 12.37 -2.21 18.19
C PRO A 128 11.10 -3.05 18.34
N ALA A 129 10.93 -4.02 17.46
CA ALA A 129 9.74 -4.85 17.38
C ALA A 129 9.43 -5.61 18.69
N GLY A 130 10.45 -5.90 19.51
CA GLY A 130 10.27 -6.46 20.86
C GLY A 130 9.42 -5.57 21.79
N HIS A 131 9.52 -4.25 21.68
CA HIS A 131 8.69 -3.33 22.49
C HIS A 131 7.23 -3.28 22.01
N TRP A 132 6.98 -3.43 20.72
CA TRP A 132 5.62 -3.59 20.19
C TRP A 132 4.99 -4.89 20.69
N LEU A 133 5.72 -6.01 20.61
CA LEU A 133 5.26 -7.29 21.17
C LEU A 133 4.96 -7.19 22.66
N GLU A 134 5.84 -6.56 23.44
CA GLU A 134 5.63 -6.35 24.87
C GLU A 134 4.34 -5.56 25.13
N LEU A 135 4.09 -4.48 24.38
CA LEU A 135 2.85 -3.70 24.49
C LEU A 135 1.62 -4.56 24.17
N PHE A 136 1.66 -5.32 23.07
CA PHE A 136 0.57 -6.20 22.67
C PHE A 136 0.33 -7.31 23.69
N ASP A 137 1.37 -7.85 24.32
CA ASP A 137 1.24 -8.85 25.38
C ASP A 137 0.59 -8.26 26.63
N ILE A 138 1.00 -7.07 27.07
CA ILE A 138 0.39 -6.39 28.23
C ILE A 138 -1.11 -6.18 28.01
N VAL A 139 -1.50 -5.71 26.81
CA VAL A 139 -2.90 -5.44 26.50
C VAL A 139 -3.71 -6.72 26.31
N SER A 140 -3.20 -7.70 25.55
CA SER A 140 -3.91 -8.95 25.26
C SER A 140 -4.11 -9.84 26.49
N HIS A 141 -3.14 -9.84 27.43
CA HIS A 141 -3.21 -10.64 28.66
C HIS A 141 -3.86 -9.90 29.85
N ALA A 142 -4.19 -8.61 29.72
CA ALA A 142 -4.91 -7.87 30.76
C ALA A 142 -6.27 -8.52 31.07
N ALA A 143 -6.75 -8.45 32.32
CA ALA A 143 -7.99 -9.12 32.70
C ALA A 143 -9.19 -8.66 31.84
N PRO A 144 -10.05 -9.56 31.33
CA PRO A 144 -11.28 -9.18 30.66
C PRO A 144 -12.19 -8.37 31.59
N LEU A 145 -13.03 -7.50 31.01
CA LEU A 145 -14.02 -6.75 31.78
C LEU A 145 -15.14 -7.69 32.26
N ALA A 146 -15.64 -7.45 33.48
CA ALA A 146 -16.52 -8.37 34.20
C ALA A 146 -17.87 -8.71 33.50
N ASP A 147 -18.25 -7.96 32.47
CA ASP A 147 -19.51 -8.14 31.73
C ASP A 147 -19.31 -8.15 30.20
N ALA A 148 -18.06 -8.27 29.73
CA ALA A 148 -17.80 -8.36 28.30
C ALA A 148 -18.25 -9.74 27.79
N PRO A 149 -19.01 -9.82 26.67
CA PRO A 149 -19.20 -11.10 26.00
C PRO A 149 -17.83 -11.70 25.66
N PRO A 150 -17.72 -13.03 25.51
CA PRO A 150 -16.52 -13.67 25.00
C PRO A 150 -16.27 -13.17 23.57
N ALA A 151 -15.61 -12.03 23.48
CA ALA A 151 -15.30 -11.33 22.26
C ALA A 151 -13.98 -11.90 21.76
N ASP A 152 -14.06 -12.81 20.79
CA ASP A 152 -12.86 -13.37 20.17
C ASP A 152 -12.36 -12.45 19.05
N VAL A 153 -11.54 -11.45 19.44
CA VAL A 153 -10.84 -10.56 18.51
C VAL A 153 -9.98 -11.35 17.54
N ARG A 154 -9.39 -12.46 18.00
CA ARG A 154 -8.58 -13.32 17.13
C ARG A 154 -9.46 -13.91 16.05
N GLN A 155 -10.64 -14.43 16.38
CA GLN A 155 -11.59 -14.93 15.38
C GLN A 155 -11.99 -13.83 14.38
N THR A 156 -12.31 -12.62 14.84
CA THR A 156 -12.65 -11.50 13.93
C THR A 156 -11.51 -11.17 12.97
N THR A 157 -10.28 -11.13 13.49
CA THR A 157 -9.08 -10.82 12.70
C THR A 157 -8.79 -11.92 11.67
N VAL A 158 -8.89 -13.19 12.09
CA VAL A 158 -8.71 -14.35 11.21
C VAL A 158 -9.76 -14.35 10.10
N LEU A 159 -11.04 -14.15 10.41
CA LEU A 159 -12.10 -14.07 9.40
C LEU A 159 -11.83 -12.96 8.38
N GLY A 160 -11.34 -11.81 8.84
CA GLY A 160 -10.90 -10.72 7.98
C GLY A 160 -9.75 -11.08 7.04
N MET A 161 -8.76 -11.84 7.52
CA MET A 161 -7.65 -12.35 6.72
C MET A 161 -8.13 -13.40 5.69
N LEU A 162 -9.05 -14.29 6.07
CA LEU A 162 -9.64 -15.28 5.15
C LEU A 162 -10.45 -14.61 4.03
N GLU A 163 -11.22 -13.57 4.35
CA GLU A 163 -11.92 -12.75 3.33
C GLU A 163 -10.93 -12.05 2.38
N ALA A 164 -9.81 -11.57 2.93
CA ALA A 164 -8.75 -10.97 2.11
C ALA A 164 -8.03 -11.99 1.22
N ILE A 165 -7.74 -13.20 1.72
CA ILE A 165 -7.17 -14.32 0.96
C ILE A 165 -8.07 -14.62 -0.24
N ARG A 166 -9.38 -14.76 -0.02
CA ARG A 166 -10.36 -14.98 -1.10
C ARG A 166 -10.32 -13.86 -2.15
N THR A 167 -10.34 -12.61 -1.68
CA THR A 167 -10.36 -11.43 -2.55
C THR A 167 -9.08 -11.32 -3.38
N LEU A 168 -7.92 -11.52 -2.77
CA LEU A 168 -6.62 -11.52 -3.45
C LEU A 168 -6.51 -12.66 -4.45
N SER A 169 -7.02 -13.85 -4.13
CA SER A 169 -7.03 -14.97 -5.07
C SER A 169 -7.87 -14.68 -6.31
N CYS A 170 -9.09 -14.14 -6.15
CA CYS A 170 -9.91 -13.72 -7.30
C CYS A 170 -9.19 -12.64 -8.14
N ARG A 171 -8.47 -11.74 -7.47
CA ARG A 171 -7.67 -10.71 -8.12
C ARG A 171 -6.51 -11.28 -8.92
N VAL A 172 -5.77 -12.24 -8.36
CA VAL A 172 -4.67 -12.96 -9.04
C VAL A 172 -5.20 -13.63 -10.31
N THR A 173 -6.36 -14.28 -10.25
CA THR A 173 -7.02 -14.84 -11.44
C THR A 173 -7.36 -13.78 -12.48
N ALA A 174 -8.01 -12.68 -12.06
CA ALA A 174 -8.42 -11.62 -12.98
C ALA A 174 -7.23 -10.93 -13.67
N LEU A 175 -6.14 -10.68 -12.93
CA LEU A 175 -4.91 -10.09 -13.46
C LEU A 175 -4.14 -11.08 -14.35
N GLY A 176 -4.07 -12.35 -13.94
CA GLY A 176 -3.36 -13.41 -14.65
C GLY A 176 -3.97 -13.75 -16.02
N LEU A 177 -5.29 -13.59 -16.16
CA LEU A 177 -6.03 -13.79 -17.41
C LEU A 177 -6.30 -12.50 -18.19
N GLU A 178 -5.59 -11.40 -17.88
CA GLU A 178 -5.75 -10.16 -18.64
C GLU A 178 -5.21 -10.35 -20.08
N PRO A 179 -5.92 -9.86 -21.12
CA PRO A 179 -5.56 -10.14 -22.51
C PRO A 179 -4.14 -9.76 -22.93
N ARG A 180 -3.48 -8.80 -22.27
CA ARG A 180 -2.08 -8.41 -22.57
C ARG A 180 -1.10 -9.46 -22.05
N LEU A 181 -1.40 -10.13 -20.93
CA LEU A 181 -0.59 -11.25 -20.44
C LEU A 181 -0.73 -12.44 -21.38
N ILE A 182 -1.96 -12.78 -21.76
CA ILE A 182 -2.26 -13.88 -22.70
C ILE A 182 -1.59 -13.66 -24.05
N ARG A 183 -1.64 -12.44 -24.60
CA ARG A 183 -0.92 -12.11 -25.85
C ARG A 183 0.59 -12.29 -25.74
N SER A 184 1.16 -12.06 -24.55
CA SER A 184 2.60 -12.25 -24.31
C SER A 184 2.98 -13.71 -24.06
N GLN A 185 2.04 -14.53 -23.58
CA GLN A 185 2.24 -15.94 -23.25
C GLN A 185 0.90 -16.69 -23.45
N PRO A 186 0.62 -17.18 -24.67
CA PRO A 186 -0.66 -17.79 -25.01
C PRO A 186 -0.99 -19.05 -24.20
N ASP A 187 0.04 -19.81 -23.80
CA ASP A 187 -0.07 -21.03 -22.98
C ASP A 187 -0.73 -20.79 -21.59
N ILE A 188 -1.03 -19.54 -21.22
CA ILE A 188 -1.79 -19.19 -20.00
C ILE A 188 -3.26 -19.60 -20.10
N GLU A 189 -3.85 -19.64 -21.30
CA GLU A 189 -5.26 -20.03 -21.52
C GLU A 189 -5.48 -21.55 -21.60
N ASP A 190 -4.42 -22.35 -21.50
CA ASP A 190 -4.55 -23.81 -21.48
C ASP A 190 -5.39 -24.25 -20.27
N PHE A 191 -5.96 -25.46 -20.36
CA PHE A 191 -6.96 -26.01 -19.41
C PHE A 191 -6.53 -25.96 -17.93
N ASP A 192 -5.22 -25.88 -17.66
CA ASP A 192 -4.62 -25.85 -16.33
C ASP A 192 -3.87 -24.53 -16.04
N SER A 193 -4.48 -23.39 -16.34
CA SER A 193 -3.89 -22.09 -15.99
C SER A 193 -3.59 -22.01 -14.48
N PRO A 194 -2.34 -21.77 -14.05
CA PRO A 194 -2.00 -21.72 -12.63
C PRO A 194 -2.76 -20.61 -11.89
N PHE A 195 -3.12 -19.53 -12.59
CA PHE A 195 -3.92 -18.42 -12.05
C PHE A 195 -5.38 -18.82 -11.76
N LEU A 196 -5.93 -19.77 -12.50
CA LEU A 196 -7.25 -20.35 -12.22
C LEU A 196 -7.15 -21.42 -11.14
N MET A 197 -6.16 -22.32 -11.26
CA MET A 197 -5.98 -23.43 -10.33
C MET A 197 -5.76 -22.95 -8.90
N GLN A 198 -4.94 -21.91 -8.69
CA GLN A 198 -4.77 -21.33 -7.36
C GLN A 198 -6.09 -20.86 -6.73
N ASN A 199 -7.06 -20.39 -7.53
CA ASN A 199 -8.33 -19.93 -6.98
C ASN A 199 -9.22 -21.09 -6.56
N ILE A 200 -9.19 -22.20 -7.30
CA ILE A 200 -9.89 -23.43 -6.91
C ILE A 200 -9.35 -23.90 -5.56
N GLU A 201 -8.04 -24.07 -5.45
CA GLU A 201 -7.36 -24.48 -4.22
C GLU A 201 -7.61 -23.52 -3.04
N VAL A 202 -7.64 -22.19 -3.28
CA VAL A 202 -8.01 -21.23 -2.22
C VAL A 202 -9.43 -21.47 -1.73
N ASN A 203 -10.41 -21.64 -2.61
CA ASN A 203 -11.79 -21.82 -2.17
C ASN A 203 -11.95 -23.14 -1.39
N ASP A 204 -11.30 -24.22 -1.85
CA ASP A 204 -11.33 -25.51 -1.15
C ASP A 204 -10.70 -25.40 0.25
N TYR A 205 -9.55 -24.73 0.37
CA TYR A 205 -8.92 -24.44 1.67
C TYR A 205 -9.83 -23.61 2.59
N LEU A 206 -10.48 -22.57 2.05
CA LEU A 206 -11.37 -21.69 2.82
C LEU A 206 -12.65 -22.41 3.27
N ASP A 207 -13.19 -23.32 2.45
CA ASP A 207 -14.34 -24.14 2.80
C ASP A 207 -13.99 -25.12 3.93
N GLY A 208 -12.81 -25.73 3.89
CA GLY A 208 -12.27 -26.54 5.00
C GLY A 208 -12.12 -25.71 6.28
N TYR A 209 -11.58 -24.49 6.17
CA TYR A 209 -11.41 -23.58 7.30
C TYR A 209 -12.76 -23.17 7.92
N ALA A 210 -13.77 -22.92 7.08
CA ALA A 210 -15.12 -22.59 7.54
C ALA A 210 -15.75 -23.75 8.31
N GLN A 211 -15.54 -25.00 7.88
CA GLN A 211 -15.99 -26.19 8.60
C GLN A 211 -15.31 -26.34 9.96
N LEU A 212 -13.99 -26.12 10.03
CA LEU A 212 -13.22 -26.10 11.28
C LEU A 212 -13.78 -25.05 12.25
N LEU A 213 -14.04 -23.83 11.78
CA LEU A 213 -14.62 -22.75 12.61
C LEU A 213 -16.05 -23.05 13.06
N ALA A 214 -16.80 -23.84 12.30
CA ALA A 214 -18.13 -24.32 12.67
C ALA A 214 -18.09 -25.47 13.70
N GLY A 215 -16.90 -25.95 14.08
CA GLY A 215 -16.70 -27.03 15.05
C GLY A 215 -16.83 -28.42 14.45
N ALA A 216 -16.72 -28.57 13.13
CA ALA A 216 -16.65 -29.87 12.50
C ALA A 216 -15.30 -30.55 12.82
N GLU A 217 -15.31 -31.87 13.04
CA GLU A 217 -14.10 -32.69 13.17
C GLU A 217 -13.50 -32.94 11.77
N VAL A 218 -12.95 -31.87 11.18
CA VAL A 218 -12.27 -31.90 9.89
C VAL A 218 -10.81 -31.58 10.15
N GLU A 219 -9.91 -32.45 9.70
CA GLU A 219 -8.50 -32.09 9.61
C GLU A 219 -8.34 -31.11 8.45
N LEU A 220 -7.98 -29.87 8.78
CA LEU A 220 -7.68 -28.88 7.76
C LEU A 220 -6.38 -29.30 7.07
N GLU A 221 -6.45 -29.58 5.76
CA GLU A 221 -5.25 -29.77 4.96
C GLU A 221 -4.42 -28.48 4.95
N ASP A 222 -3.10 -28.62 5.03
CA ASP A 222 -2.21 -27.47 4.97
C ASP A 222 -2.27 -26.79 3.59
N ALA A 223 -1.88 -25.52 3.54
CA ALA A 223 -1.92 -24.76 2.29
C ALA A 223 -0.71 -25.08 1.35
N LYS A 224 0.02 -26.20 1.51
CA LYS A 224 1.22 -26.46 0.70
C LYS A 224 0.89 -26.61 -0.77
N HIS A 225 -0.21 -27.28 -1.12
CA HIS A 225 -0.63 -27.41 -2.51
C HIS A 225 -0.96 -26.05 -3.13
N LEU A 226 -1.64 -25.19 -2.37
CA LEU A 226 -1.88 -23.80 -2.75
C LEU A 226 -0.56 -23.03 -2.97
N LEU A 227 0.43 -23.18 -2.09
CA LEU A 227 1.75 -22.54 -2.28
C LEU A 227 2.44 -23.00 -3.56
N VAL A 228 2.30 -24.28 -3.94
CA VAL A 228 2.82 -24.79 -5.23
C VAL A 228 2.13 -24.08 -6.40
N MET A 229 0.81 -23.87 -6.35
CA MET A 229 0.11 -23.12 -7.40
C MET A 229 0.56 -21.66 -7.47
N LEU A 230 0.85 -21.03 -6.33
CA LEU A 230 1.42 -19.68 -6.29
C LEU A 230 2.85 -19.64 -6.86
N ASP A 231 3.67 -20.66 -6.63
CA ASP A 231 5.02 -20.77 -7.23
C ASP A 231 4.94 -20.87 -8.75
N GLN A 232 3.94 -21.60 -9.27
CA GLN A 232 3.69 -21.68 -10.71
C GLN A 232 3.24 -20.33 -11.29
N CYS A 233 2.40 -19.58 -10.56
CA CYS A 233 2.04 -18.21 -10.94
C CYS A 233 3.27 -17.31 -11.04
N ASP A 234 4.17 -17.35 -10.06
CA ASP A 234 5.41 -16.57 -10.05
C ASP A 234 6.35 -16.98 -11.21
N ALA A 235 6.43 -18.27 -11.52
CA ALA A 235 7.23 -18.77 -12.65
C ALA A 235 6.72 -18.22 -13.99
N VAL A 236 5.40 -18.13 -14.17
CA VAL A 236 4.78 -17.50 -15.35
C VAL A 236 5.10 -16.01 -15.39
N VAL A 237 4.94 -15.28 -14.28
CA VAL A 237 5.27 -13.85 -14.18
C VAL A 237 6.74 -13.60 -14.55
N ALA A 238 7.66 -14.40 -14.00
CA ALA A 238 9.09 -14.30 -14.29
C ALA A 238 9.42 -14.60 -15.76
N LYS A 239 8.73 -15.56 -16.38
CA LYS A 239 8.86 -15.85 -17.82
C LYS A 239 8.42 -14.66 -18.67
N ILE A 240 7.26 -14.07 -18.37
CA ILE A 240 6.74 -12.89 -19.10
C ILE A 240 7.71 -11.71 -18.95
N ARG A 241 8.20 -11.44 -17.74
CA ARG A 241 9.18 -10.35 -17.49
C ARG A 241 10.44 -10.52 -18.33
N ARG A 242 11.01 -11.73 -18.38
CA ARG A 242 12.17 -12.05 -19.23
C ARG A 242 11.89 -11.84 -20.72
N ASN A 243 10.73 -12.27 -21.21
CA ASN A 243 10.34 -12.08 -22.61
C ASN A 243 10.18 -10.59 -22.95
N ALA A 244 9.55 -9.82 -22.06
CA ALA A 244 9.35 -8.38 -22.22
C ALA A 244 10.67 -7.58 -22.32
N MET A 245 11.76 -8.05 -21.69
CA MET A 245 13.09 -7.43 -21.84
C MET A 245 13.66 -7.56 -23.26
N SER A 246 13.31 -8.61 -24.00
CA SER A 246 13.82 -8.87 -25.35
C SER A 246 12.93 -8.33 -26.47
N GLN A 247 11.61 -8.31 -26.25
CA GLN A 247 10.62 -7.91 -27.25
C GLN A 247 10.05 -6.50 -27.02
N GLY A 248 10.42 -5.87 -25.90
CA GLY A 248 9.87 -4.60 -25.44
C GLY A 248 8.71 -4.79 -24.45
N THR A 249 8.59 -3.88 -23.48
CA THR A 249 7.50 -3.87 -22.49
C THR A 249 6.61 -2.64 -22.64
N SER A 250 5.35 -2.75 -22.21
CA SER A 250 4.45 -1.60 -22.04
C SER A 250 4.29 -1.29 -20.56
N VAL A 251 4.04 -0.02 -20.21
CA VAL A 251 3.77 0.39 -18.82
C VAL A 251 2.60 -0.39 -18.22
N ALA A 252 1.58 -0.68 -19.02
CA ALA A 252 0.43 -1.47 -18.59
C ALA A 252 0.81 -2.92 -18.25
N LEU A 253 1.68 -3.56 -19.07
CA LEU A 253 2.15 -4.92 -18.78
C LEU A 253 3.01 -4.95 -17.51
N THR A 254 3.95 -4.02 -17.38
CA THR A 254 4.78 -3.91 -16.15
C THR A 254 3.90 -3.70 -14.91
N TYR A 255 2.90 -2.82 -14.99
CA TYR A 255 1.96 -2.58 -13.90
C TYR A 255 1.19 -3.85 -13.50
N LEU A 256 0.69 -4.62 -14.46
CA LEU A 256 -0.01 -5.89 -14.20
C LEU A 256 0.90 -6.90 -13.52
N LEU A 257 2.15 -7.06 -13.98
CA LEU A 257 3.10 -8.01 -13.39
C LEU A 257 3.46 -7.63 -11.94
N VAL A 258 3.61 -6.34 -11.63
CA VAL A 258 3.86 -5.89 -10.26
C VAL A 258 2.63 -6.08 -9.38
N ALA A 259 1.44 -5.67 -9.84
CA ALA A 259 0.19 -5.87 -9.10
C ALA A 259 -0.07 -7.36 -8.79
N LEU A 260 0.24 -8.23 -9.76
CA LEU A 260 0.14 -9.68 -9.63
C LEU A 260 1.15 -10.22 -8.60
N SER A 261 2.42 -9.80 -8.69
CA SER A 261 3.46 -10.21 -7.73
C SER A 261 3.13 -9.75 -6.30
N GLN A 262 2.69 -8.51 -6.12
CA GLN A 262 2.26 -7.98 -4.82
C GLN A 262 1.05 -8.74 -4.26
N SER A 263 0.08 -9.09 -5.12
CA SER A 263 -1.10 -9.84 -4.71
C SER A 263 -0.75 -11.28 -4.28
N ILE A 264 0.13 -11.95 -5.03
CA ILE A 264 0.62 -13.30 -4.71
C ILE A 264 1.42 -13.29 -3.41
N ASP A 265 2.35 -12.34 -3.26
CA ASP A 265 3.16 -12.20 -2.05
C ASP A 265 2.29 -11.94 -0.81
N ARG A 266 1.31 -11.04 -0.91
CA ARG A 266 0.36 -10.80 0.17
C ARG A 266 -0.45 -12.04 0.51
N LEU A 267 -0.89 -12.80 -0.50
CA LEU A 267 -1.63 -14.04 -0.30
C LEU A 267 -0.80 -15.05 0.52
N ARG A 268 0.49 -15.23 0.20
CA ARG A 268 1.42 -16.09 0.96
C ARG A 268 1.57 -15.65 2.41
N LYS A 269 1.75 -14.33 2.64
CA LYS A 269 1.87 -13.76 4.00
C LYS A 269 0.63 -14.04 4.84
N LEU A 270 -0.57 -13.87 4.25
CA LEU A 270 -1.81 -14.13 4.96
C LEU A 270 -2.03 -15.63 5.22
N LEU A 271 -1.72 -16.50 4.25
CA LEU A 271 -1.80 -17.96 4.44
C LEU A 271 -0.91 -18.42 5.59
N PHE A 272 0.32 -17.91 5.66
CA PHE A 272 1.23 -18.20 6.78
C PHE A 272 0.65 -17.71 8.13
N LEU A 273 0.01 -16.54 8.17
CA LEU A 273 -0.55 -16.00 9.42
C LEU A 273 -1.80 -16.75 9.92
N VAL A 274 -2.59 -17.34 9.02
CA VAL A 274 -3.78 -18.12 9.37
C VAL A 274 -3.50 -19.61 9.50
N ASP A 275 -2.25 -20.05 9.26
CA ASP A 275 -1.87 -21.45 9.35
C ASP A 275 -2.12 -22.00 10.75
N VAL A 276 -2.77 -23.15 10.81
CA VAL A 276 -2.99 -23.90 12.05
C VAL A 276 -2.07 -25.11 12.15
N SER A 277 -1.47 -25.54 11.02
CA SER A 277 -0.56 -26.70 10.99
C SER A 277 0.80 -26.40 11.62
N GLY A 278 1.30 -25.16 11.43
CA GLY A 278 2.63 -24.75 11.87
C GLY A 278 3.75 -25.20 10.93
N ASP A 279 3.41 -25.87 9.83
CA ASP A 279 4.35 -26.49 8.90
C ASP A 279 4.51 -25.69 7.59
N LEU A 280 3.75 -24.60 7.41
CA LEU A 280 3.88 -23.78 6.21
C LEU A 280 5.19 -22.98 6.22
N PRO A 281 5.94 -22.96 5.10
CA PRO A 281 7.08 -22.07 4.96
C PRO A 281 6.60 -20.61 4.92
N SER A 282 7.41 -19.70 5.45
CA SER A 282 7.12 -18.27 5.37
C SER A 282 7.20 -17.76 3.93
N ALA A 283 6.53 -16.64 3.66
CA ALA A 283 6.66 -15.98 2.37
C ALA A 283 8.14 -15.65 2.07
N PRO A 284 8.63 -15.79 0.83
CA PRO A 284 10.03 -15.56 0.49
C PRO A 284 10.54 -14.14 0.82
N THR A 285 9.64 -13.16 0.85
CA THR A 285 9.94 -11.76 1.18
C THR A 285 10.03 -11.50 2.69
N LEU A 286 9.65 -12.47 3.52
CA LEU A 286 9.80 -12.40 4.97
C LEU A 286 11.10 -13.09 5.39
N GLU A 287 12.13 -12.32 5.69
CA GLU A 287 13.39 -12.81 6.27
C GLU A 287 13.19 -13.14 7.77
N LEU A 288 12.43 -14.19 8.04
CA LEU A 288 11.89 -14.45 9.37
C LEU A 288 12.96 -14.78 10.42
N GLU A 289 14.04 -15.43 10.02
CA GLU A 289 15.17 -15.77 10.92
C GLU A 289 15.88 -14.52 11.45
N THR A 290 16.15 -13.54 10.58
CA THR A 290 16.80 -12.28 10.97
C THR A 290 15.86 -11.46 11.85
N ILE A 291 14.58 -11.39 11.47
CA ILE A 291 13.55 -10.67 12.22
C ILE A 291 13.38 -11.27 13.64
N VAL A 292 13.29 -12.59 13.78
CA VAL A 292 13.15 -13.24 15.09
C VAL A 292 14.38 -12.99 15.95
N SER A 293 15.59 -13.13 15.39
CA SER A 293 16.82 -12.89 16.13
C SER A 293 16.90 -11.45 16.65
N ASP A 294 16.57 -10.45 15.82
CA ASP A 294 16.55 -9.05 16.22
C ASP A 294 15.49 -8.80 17.32
N MET A 295 14.32 -9.43 17.23
CA MET A 295 13.25 -9.28 18.21
C MET A 295 13.61 -9.90 19.56
N GLU A 296 14.23 -11.08 19.58
CA GLU A 296 14.66 -11.77 20.81
C GLU A 296 15.73 -10.98 21.58
N THR A 297 16.55 -10.17 20.91
CA THR A 297 17.47 -9.26 21.61
C THR A 297 16.75 -8.13 22.35
N ALA A 298 15.53 -7.78 21.92
CA ALA A 298 14.76 -6.65 22.43
C ALA A 298 13.66 -7.05 23.43
N THR A 299 13.32 -8.34 23.55
CA THR A 299 12.28 -8.84 24.47
C THR A 299 12.77 -10.03 25.28
N SER A 300 12.22 -10.24 26.48
CA SER A 300 12.54 -11.38 27.34
C SER A 300 11.70 -12.62 27.06
N ALA A 301 10.68 -12.52 26.19
CA ALA A 301 9.74 -13.60 25.89
C ALA A 301 10.06 -14.25 24.53
N PRO A 302 9.89 -15.58 24.37
CA PRO A 302 10.15 -16.25 23.10
C PRO A 302 9.21 -15.73 22.01
N VAL A 303 9.76 -15.39 20.85
CA VAL A 303 9.00 -14.86 19.72
C VAL A 303 8.68 -15.98 18.75
N THR A 304 7.39 -16.28 18.58
CA THR A 304 6.98 -17.29 17.60
C THR A 304 7.10 -16.74 16.17
N PRO A 305 7.35 -17.59 15.17
CA PRO A 305 7.40 -17.17 13.76
C PRO A 305 6.16 -16.39 13.30
N HIS A 306 4.96 -16.83 13.72
CA HIS A 306 3.70 -16.14 13.42
C HIS A 306 3.66 -14.72 13.98
N ARG A 307 4.19 -14.50 15.19
CA ARG A 307 4.24 -13.16 15.81
C ARG A 307 5.23 -12.25 15.09
N ALA A 308 6.39 -12.78 14.72
CA ALA A 308 7.37 -12.04 13.91
C ALA A 308 6.79 -11.66 12.54
N ALA A 309 6.14 -12.61 11.85
CA ALA A 309 5.46 -12.34 10.57
C ALA A 309 4.35 -11.29 10.71
N ALA A 310 3.58 -11.32 11.79
CA ALA A 310 2.50 -10.35 12.03
C ALA A 310 3.05 -8.92 12.20
N ILE A 311 4.16 -8.76 12.92
CA ILE A 311 4.83 -7.46 13.08
C ILE A 311 5.44 -7.00 11.76
N ALA A 312 6.10 -7.90 11.02
CA ALA A 312 6.66 -7.59 9.71
C ALA A 312 5.57 -7.10 8.74
N LEU A 313 4.44 -7.79 8.68
CA LEU A 313 3.28 -7.39 7.87
C LEU A 313 2.71 -6.05 8.35
N ALA A 314 2.66 -5.80 9.66
CA ALA A 314 2.19 -4.54 10.20
C ALA A 314 3.11 -3.37 9.79
N HIS A 315 4.43 -3.52 9.86
CA HIS A 315 5.39 -2.51 9.39
C HIS A 315 5.24 -2.24 7.90
N GLU A 316 5.12 -3.30 7.08
CA GLU A 316 4.88 -3.18 5.64
C GLU A 316 3.58 -2.42 5.35
N LEU A 317 2.49 -2.77 6.05
CA LEU A 317 1.19 -2.09 5.93
C LEU A 317 1.28 -0.61 6.31
N VAL A 318 1.98 -0.29 7.40
CA VAL A 318 2.16 1.11 7.84
C VAL A 318 2.96 1.91 6.82
N GLU A 319 4.06 1.36 6.32
CA GLU A 319 4.88 2.01 5.30
C GLU A 319 4.12 2.21 3.98
N ALA A 320 3.46 1.16 3.51
CA ALA A 320 2.61 1.23 2.32
C ALA A 320 1.46 2.24 2.48
N HIS A 321 0.86 2.28 3.67
CA HIS A 321 -0.20 3.21 4.00
C HIS A 321 0.27 4.65 3.93
N ASN A 322 1.39 4.98 4.59
CA ASN A 322 1.91 6.34 4.59
C ASN A 322 2.40 6.80 3.21
N ASN A 323 2.83 5.86 2.37
CA ASN A 323 3.20 6.16 0.99
C ASN A 323 2.06 5.96 -0.04
N LYS A 324 0.81 5.73 0.37
CA LYS A 324 -0.29 5.39 -0.57
C LYS A 324 -0.53 6.42 -1.68
N TYR A 325 -0.22 7.70 -1.44
CA TYR A 325 -0.32 8.78 -2.44
C TYR A 325 1.03 9.18 -3.06
N ALA A 326 2.11 8.51 -2.67
CA ALA A 326 3.42 8.71 -3.26
C ALA A 326 3.43 8.18 -4.70
N VAL A 327 3.83 9.04 -5.63
CA VAL A 327 4.00 8.68 -7.04
C VAL A 327 5.35 8.01 -7.29
N ARG A 328 6.34 8.22 -6.41
CA ARG A 328 7.67 7.61 -6.58
C ARG A 328 7.59 6.09 -6.51
N ASP A 329 6.71 5.53 -5.69
CA ASP A 329 6.61 4.07 -5.49
C ASP A 329 6.01 3.39 -6.71
N LEU A 330 5.11 4.07 -7.45
CA LEU A 330 4.66 3.63 -8.78
C LEU A 330 5.80 3.54 -9.80
N LEU A 331 6.93 4.22 -9.57
CA LEU A 331 8.08 4.24 -10.46
C LEU A 331 9.25 3.40 -9.92
N ALA A 332 9.44 3.36 -8.60
CA ALA A 332 10.56 2.70 -7.91
C ALA A 332 10.45 1.17 -7.94
N ASP A 333 9.26 0.61 -7.71
CA ASP A 333 9.01 -0.85 -7.83
C ASP A 333 9.07 -1.32 -9.30
N ASN A 334 9.07 -0.37 -10.23
CA ASN A 334 9.12 -0.59 -11.67
C ASN A 334 10.52 -0.41 -12.28
N ILE A 335 11.56 -0.17 -11.47
CA ILE A 335 12.94 -0.02 -11.97
C ILE A 335 13.60 -1.40 -12.10
N ASP A 336 13.13 -2.18 -13.07
CA ASP A 336 14.10 -2.95 -13.85
C ASP A 336 14.84 -1.96 -14.75
N LEU A 337 16.15 -2.18 -14.94
CA LEU A 337 17.03 -1.39 -15.81
C LEU A 337 16.41 -1.07 -17.20
N GLY A 338 15.45 -1.87 -17.66
CA GLY A 338 14.70 -1.71 -18.90
C GLY A 338 13.68 -0.55 -18.93
N VAL A 339 12.98 -0.23 -17.84
CA VAL A 339 11.97 0.87 -17.84
C VAL A 339 12.65 2.23 -17.85
N THR A 340 13.74 2.38 -17.09
CA THR A 340 14.62 3.57 -17.17
C THR A 340 15.20 3.72 -18.57
N GLY A 341 15.66 2.61 -19.18
CA GLY A 341 16.12 2.60 -20.56
C GLY A 341 15.06 3.07 -21.55
N PHE A 342 13.82 2.57 -21.43
CA PHE A 342 12.70 2.97 -22.28
C PHE A 342 12.31 4.44 -22.12
N LEU A 343 12.16 4.92 -20.87
CA LEU A 343 11.89 6.34 -20.59
C LEU A 343 13.03 7.22 -21.10
N ALA A 344 14.27 6.80 -20.97
CA ALA A 344 15.43 7.51 -21.52
C ALA A 344 15.39 7.55 -23.05
N ILE A 345 15.13 6.43 -23.72
CA ILE A 345 15.01 6.36 -25.20
C ILE A 345 13.84 7.23 -25.68
N GLY A 346 12.68 7.17 -25.02
CA GLY A 346 11.52 8.00 -25.33
C GLY A 346 11.81 9.49 -25.13
N THR A 347 12.51 9.85 -24.05
CA THR A 347 12.92 11.23 -23.78
C THR A 347 13.92 11.72 -24.83
N VAL A 348 14.90 10.90 -25.20
CA VAL A 348 15.87 11.22 -26.26
C VAL A 348 15.17 11.41 -27.60
N ASN A 349 14.26 10.51 -27.99
CA ASN A 349 13.49 10.64 -29.23
C ASN A 349 12.61 11.89 -29.23
N LEU A 350 11.98 12.22 -28.11
CA LEU A 350 11.17 13.42 -27.99
C LEU A 350 12.03 14.69 -28.08
N VAL A 351 13.16 14.73 -27.38
CA VAL A 351 14.12 15.84 -27.43
C VAL A 351 14.70 16.02 -28.83
N VAL A 352 15.08 14.94 -29.51
CA VAL A 352 15.63 14.99 -30.86
C VAL A 352 14.55 15.40 -31.86
N SER A 353 13.38 14.76 -31.84
CA SER A 353 12.30 15.04 -32.82
C SER A 353 11.75 16.45 -32.66
N PHE A 354 11.47 16.87 -31.42
CA PHE A 354 11.01 18.22 -31.12
C PHE A 354 12.12 19.25 -31.36
N GLY A 355 13.36 18.94 -30.98
CA GLY A 355 14.51 19.82 -31.21
C GLY A 355 14.78 20.06 -32.69
N LEU A 356 14.69 19.02 -33.53
CA LEU A 356 14.86 19.14 -34.98
C LEU A 356 13.70 19.93 -35.60
N ALA A 357 12.46 19.63 -35.20
CA ALA A 357 11.28 20.35 -35.68
C ALA A 357 11.34 21.84 -35.30
N LEU A 358 11.74 22.15 -34.07
CA LEU A 358 11.92 23.52 -33.58
C LEU A 358 13.05 24.22 -34.34
N TRP A 359 14.18 23.55 -34.55
CA TRP A 359 15.31 24.10 -35.31
C TRP A 359 14.93 24.41 -36.76
N VAL A 360 14.22 23.51 -37.44
CA VAL A 360 13.71 23.73 -38.80
C VAL A 360 12.74 24.91 -38.83
N ALA A 361 11.80 24.98 -37.88
CA ALA A 361 10.84 26.07 -37.78
C ALA A 361 11.52 27.44 -37.54
N LEU A 362 12.55 27.48 -36.70
CA LEU A 362 13.33 28.69 -36.44
C LEU A 362 14.19 29.10 -37.64
N ARG A 363 14.81 28.13 -38.33
CA ARG A 363 15.58 28.37 -39.55
C ARG A 363 14.71 28.91 -40.69
N ALA A 364 13.48 28.41 -40.83
CA ALA A 364 12.51 28.89 -41.82
C ALA A 364 12.12 30.36 -41.60
N ARG A 365 12.18 30.86 -40.36
CA ARG A 365 11.87 32.26 -40.00
C ARG A 365 13.07 33.21 -40.01
N LYS A 366 14.28 32.76 -40.43
CA LYS A 366 15.51 33.57 -40.50
C LYS A 366 15.86 34.32 -39.20
N ILE A 367 15.60 33.73 -38.04
CA ILE A 367 15.91 34.36 -36.75
C ILE A 367 17.40 34.15 -36.47
N HIS A 368 18.19 35.23 -36.50
CA HIS A 368 19.62 35.21 -36.16
C HIS A 368 19.83 34.93 -34.66
N PHE A 369 20.81 34.09 -34.36
CA PHE A 369 20.93 33.32 -33.11
C PHE A 369 21.35 34.10 -31.85
N ASP A 370 21.58 35.41 -31.93
CA ASP A 370 22.13 36.18 -30.80
C ASP A 370 21.15 36.38 -29.62
N HIS A 371 19.85 36.17 -29.82
CA HIS A 371 18.82 36.30 -28.76
C HIS A 371 18.02 35.01 -28.48
N GLY A 372 18.34 33.89 -29.14
CA GLY A 372 17.56 32.65 -29.08
C GLY A 372 17.53 32.01 -27.67
N ILE A 373 18.65 32.06 -26.94
CA ILE A 373 18.75 31.52 -25.58
C ILE A 373 17.95 32.37 -24.58
N GLN A 374 17.85 33.70 -24.80
CA GLN A 374 17.03 34.58 -23.95
C GLN A 374 15.53 34.39 -24.21
N LEU A 375 15.15 34.13 -25.46
CA LEU A 375 13.80 33.71 -25.84
C LEU A 375 13.44 32.36 -25.21
N LEU A 376 14.34 31.37 -25.26
CA LEU A 376 14.09 30.06 -24.65
C LEU A 376 14.00 30.13 -23.12
N LYS A 377 14.85 30.95 -22.46
CA LYS A 377 14.76 31.21 -21.01
C LYS A 377 13.48 31.93 -20.62
N SER A 378 13.02 32.90 -21.42
CA SER A 378 11.78 33.62 -21.14
C SER A 378 10.54 32.77 -21.41
N LEU A 379 10.56 31.93 -22.46
CA LEU A 379 9.53 30.92 -22.70
C LEU A 379 9.48 29.88 -21.58
N GLY A 380 10.64 29.37 -21.13
CA GLY A 380 10.73 28.40 -20.05
C GLY A 380 10.21 28.95 -18.73
N ARG A 381 10.55 30.20 -18.39
CA ARG A 381 9.95 30.90 -17.22
C ARG A 381 8.45 31.05 -17.34
N ARG A 382 7.94 31.40 -18.52
CA ARG A 382 6.50 31.61 -18.75
C ARG A 382 5.71 30.31 -18.78
N PHE A 383 6.31 29.22 -19.24
CA PHE A 383 5.74 27.87 -19.18
C PHE A 383 5.63 27.36 -17.74
N LEU A 384 6.67 27.57 -16.92
CA LEU A 384 6.65 27.22 -15.49
C LEU A 384 5.62 28.05 -14.70
N ALA A 385 5.46 29.33 -15.05
CA ALA A 385 4.53 30.23 -14.36
C ALA A 385 3.05 30.04 -14.78
N THR A 386 2.81 29.69 -16.06
CA THR A 386 1.45 29.64 -16.65
C THR A 386 1.34 28.55 -17.72
N PRO A 387 1.38 27.27 -17.36
CA PRO A 387 1.42 26.16 -18.33
C PRO A 387 0.11 26.02 -19.13
N ILE A 388 -1.03 26.36 -18.52
CA ILE A 388 -2.36 26.17 -19.13
C ILE A 388 -2.60 27.12 -20.33
N GLN A 389 -1.98 28.30 -20.34
CA GLN A 389 -2.11 29.27 -21.45
C GLN A 389 -1.41 28.84 -22.75
N PHE A 390 -0.49 27.88 -22.68
CA PHE A 390 0.15 27.33 -23.88
C PHE A 390 -0.75 26.33 -24.62
N PHE A 391 -1.67 25.67 -23.91
CA PHE A 391 -2.61 24.70 -24.49
C PHE A 391 -3.96 25.33 -24.84
N ILE A 392 -4.35 26.36 -24.11
CA ILE A 392 -5.58 27.12 -24.33
C ILE A 392 -5.13 28.51 -24.76
N GLY A 393 -5.06 28.75 -26.07
CA GLY A 393 -4.57 30.01 -26.64
C GLY A 393 -5.23 31.25 -26.00
N PRO A 394 -4.57 32.42 -26.05
CA PRO A 394 -5.08 33.62 -25.40
C PRO A 394 -6.48 33.95 -25.95
N ARG A 395 -7.41 34.29 -25.05
CA ARG A 395 -8.74 34.78 -25.44
C ARG A 395 -8.53 36.09 -26.19
N ASP A 396 -8.94 36.13 -27.46
CA ASP A 396 -8.91 37.34 -28.28
C ASP A 396 -9.63 38.47 -27.55
N THR A 397 -8.87 39.48 -27.11
CA THR A 397 -9.45 40.80 -26.90
C THR A 397 -9.68 41.40 -28.28
N ALA A 398 -10.95 41.45 -28.69
CA ALA A 398 -11.37 42.07 -29.95
C ALA A 398 -10.77 43.48 -30.07
N PRO A 399 -10.31 43.88 -31.27
CA PRO A 399 -9.78 45.22 -31.48
C PRO A 399 -10.88 46.27 -31.29
N ASP A 400 -10.57 47.27 -30.47
CA ASP A 400 -11.40 48.45 -30.20
C ASP A 400 -11.70 49.21 -31.50
N THR A 401 -12.93 49.14 -31.99
CA THR A 401 -13.40 49.78 -33.24
C THR A 401 -13.90 51.21 -33.04
N SER A 402 -13.50 51.90 -31.96
CA SER A 402 -14.00 53.25 -31.63
C SER A 402 -13.30 54.43 -32.33
N GLY A 403 -12.74 54.24 -33.55
CA GLY A 403 -11.85 55.24 -34.16
C GLY A 403 -12.00 55.60 -35.65
N ILE A 404 -12.90 55.00 -36.45
CA ILE A 404 -12.84 55.17 -37.93
C ILE A 404 -14.11 55.74 -38.60
N GLU A 405 -15.24 55.94 -37.91
CA GLU A 405 -16.50 56.43 -38.56
C GLU A 405 -16.77 57.95 -38.49
N SER A 406 -15.77 58.84 -38.66
CA SER A 406 -16.05 60.29 -38.73
C SER A 406 -15.31 61.10 -39.80
N ARG A 407 -14.76 60.46 -40.84
CA ARG A 407 -14.15 61.19 -41.97
C ARG A 407 -14.41 60.58 -43.35
N VAL A 408 -15.65 60.25 -43.70
CA VAL A 408 -16.13 60.33 -45.10
C VAL A 408 -17.65 60.55 -45.07
N THR A 409 -18.11 61.80 -45.00
CA THR A 409 -19.28 62.33 -45.74
C THR A 409 -19.56 63.79 -45.35
N LYS A 410 -19.45 64.66 -46.37
CA LYS A 410 -19.76 66.11 -46.45
C LYS A 410 -18.78 67.09 -45.81
#